data_AF-A0A0C3PJP4-F1
#
_entry.id   AF-A0A0C3PJP4-F1
#
_cell.length_a   1.000
_cell.length_b   1.000
_cell.length_c   1.000
_cell.angle_alpha   90.00
_cell.angle_beta   90.00
_cell.angle_gamma   90.00
#
_symmetry.space_group_name_H-M   'P 1'
#
loop_
_entity.id
_entity.type
_entity.pdbx_description
1 polymer ?
#
loop_
_entity_poly.entity_id
_entity_poly.type
_entity_poly.pdbx_seq_one_letter_code
_entity_poly.pdbx_strand_id
1 'polypeptide(L)'
;MDGNVRSATALALPQPEKQSRRTLRKRNPVIDKSALRFRPIPTSTSNSRSRSNNRGTSEEDSNKQKQTGPQVSHRTSSEREARVRDLKSRALSIPSTGKTPATMRQRMVMQMVYDEITPYPDEAWVSQLGIIINREYHQVKNWFSNQRQKDARDSRQQSPSLAATSMRVRVSALDSCSAETWTDTFFDEVVMIHNFRLLAKLSQDEARAALHSSNISTTDTTHAPSRLT
;
A
#
# COMPACT_ATOMS: atom_id res chain seq x y z
N MET A 1 -68.54 29.43 4.41
CA MET A 1 -67.74 29.36 5.66
C MET A 1 -66.38 28.84 5.25
N ASP A 2 -65.61 29.75 4.67
CA ASP A 2 -64.31 29.54 4.06
C ASP A 2 -63.22 29.50 5.14
N GLY A 3 -62.34 28.51 5.08
CA GLY A 3 -61.27 28.29 6.04
C GLY A 3 -59.95 27.95 5.36
N ASN A 4 -59.39 28.95 4.69
CA ASN A 4 -58.09 28.94 4.03
C ASN A 4 -56.96 29.10 5.07
N VAL A 5 -56.11 28.08 5.26
CA VAL A 5 -54.88 28.20 6.07
C VAL A 5 -53.67 27.84 5.20
N ARG A 6 -52.95 28.87 4.78
CA ARG A 6 -51.64 28.79 4.13
C ARG A 6 -50.55 28.77 5.20
N SER A 7 -49.80 27.69 5.32
CA SER A 7 -48.53 27.68 6.05
C SER A 7 -47.37 27.89 5.07
N ALA A 8 -46.72 29.04 5.21
CA ALA A 8 -45.50 29.39 4.49
C ALA A 8 -44.29 28.76 5.20
N THR A 9 -43.58 27.87 4.52
CA THR A 9 -42.26 27.38 4.95
C THR A 9 -41.20 28.30 4.38
N ALA A 10 -40.55 29.08 5.24
CA ALA A 10 -39.51 30.03 4.88
C ALA A 10 -38.22 29.31 4.44
N LEU A 11 -37.73 29.68 3.26
CA LEU A 11 -36.41 29.34 2.73
C LEU A 11 -35.33 30.06 3.54
N ALA A 12 -34.53 29.30 4.29
CA ALA A 12 -33.33 29.80 4.95
C ALA A 12 -32.18 29.89 3.94
N LEU A 13 -31.72 31.10 3.64
CA LEU A 13 -30.51 31.36 2.87
C LEU A 13 -29.25 30.92 3.65
N PRO A 14 -28.30 30.20 3.03
CA PRO A 14 -27.01 29.92 3.63
C PRO A 14 -26.11 31.17 3.61
N GLN A 15 -25.58 31.51 4.79
CA GLN A 15 -24.61 32.58 5.01
C GLN A 15 -23.23 32.20 4.42
N PRO A 16 -22.47 33.15 3.83
CA PRO A 16 -21.12 32.89 3.35
C PRO A 16 -20.13 32.78 4.51
N GLU A 17 -19.55 31.60 4.70
CA GLU A 17 -18.46 31.39 5.65
C GLU A 17 -17.22 32.22 5.30
N LYS A 18 -16.76 32.99 6.29
CA LYS A 18 -15.55 33.79 6.22
C LYS A 18 -14.33 32.87 6.20
N GLN A 19 -13.71 32.71 5.04
CA GLN A 19 -12.43 32.04 4.87
C GLN A 19 -11.33 32.80 5.64
N SER A 20 -10.85 32.21 6.73
CA SER A 20 -9.64 32.64 7.43
C SER A 20 -8.41 32.43 6.54
N ARG A 21 -7.95 33.52 5.91
CA ARG A 21 -6.64 33.60 5.24
C ARG A 21 -5.52 33.42 6.26
N ARG A 22 -5.06 32.18 6.44
CA ARG A 22 -3.87 31.86 7.24
C ARG A 22 -2.63 32.20 6.41
N THR A 23 -1.99 33.33 6.72
CA THR A 23 -0.77 33.78 6.05
C THR A 23 0.42 32.90 6.48
N LEU A 24 1.09 32.33 5.48
CA LEU A 24 2.29 31.49 5.65
C LEU A 24 3.49 32.41 5.92
N ARG A 25 3.77 32.72 7.20
CA ARG A 25 5.02 33.40 7.57
C ARG A 25 6.20 32.44 7.40
N LYS A 26 7.01 32.67 6.36
CA LYS A 26 8.39 32.17 6.23
C LYS A 26 9.18 32.60 7.47
N ARG A 27 9.47 31.67 8.38
CA ARG A 27 10.54 31.85 9.38
C ARG A 27 11.83 31.32 8.75
N ASN A 28 12.74 32.25 8.42
CA ASN A 28 14.14 31.94 8.20
C ASN A 28 14.76 31.58 9.56
N PRO A 29 15.31 30.37 9.75
CA PRO A 29 16.20 30.13 10.88
C PRO A 29 17.56 30.75 10.54
N VAL A 30 17.86 31.89 11.15
CA VAL A 30 19.22 32.38 11.31
C VAL A 30 19.95 31.32 12.14
N ILE A 31 20.90 30.63 11.51
CA ILE A 31 21.78 29.67 12.19
C ILE A 31 22.76 30.50 13.00
N ASP A 32 22.47 30.65 14.29
CA ASP A 32 23.40 31.16 15.28
C ASP A 32 24.51 30.12 15.48
N LYS A 33 25.71 30.46 15.01
CA LYS A 33 26.92 29.67 15.18
C LYS A 33 27.56 30.08 16.50
N SER A 34 27.02 29.60 17.61
CA SER A 34 27.69 29.76 18.89
C SER A 34 27.43 28.57 19.83
N ALA A 35 28.49 27.78 20.00
CA ALA A 35 28.88 27.09 21.23
C ALA A 35 27.84 26.17 21.91
N LEU A 36 27.80 24.90 21.48
CA LEU A 36 27.64 23.79 22.43
C LEU A 36 28.68 22.72 22.14
N ARG A 37 29.70 22.69 23.00
CA ARG A 37 30.75 21.67 23.07
C ARG A 37 30.10 20.33 23.39
N PHE A 38 29.91 19.49 22.39
CA PHE A 38 29.68 18.06 22.61
C PHE A 38 31.01 17.41 23.00
N ARG A 39 31.12 17.01 24.27
CA ARG A 39 32.16 16.06 24.70
C ARG A 39 31.79 14.68 24.13
N PRO A 40 32.69 13.97 23.45
CA PRO A 40 32.46 12.59 23.09
C PRO A 40 32.50 11.72 24.37
N ILE A 41 31.49 10.85 24.53
CA ILE A 41 31.50 9.77 25.51
C ILE A 41 32.29 8.60 24.88
N PRO A 42 33.46 8.21 25.39
CA PRO A 42 34.10 6.98 24.98
C PRO A 42 33.39 5.81 25.64
N THR A 43 32.60 5.06 24.88
CA THR A 43 32.18 3.71 25.29
C THR A 43 33.16 2.70 24.72
N SER A 44 34.16 2.39 25.54
CA SER A 44 34.91 1.15 25.44
C SER A 44 33.97 -0.01 25.69
N THR A 45 33.71 -0.83 24.68
CA THR A 45 33.28 -2.21 24.92
C THR A 45 34.02 -3.11 23.95
N SER A 46 35.19 -3.50 24.42
CA SER A 46 35.92 -4.70 24.07
C SER A 46 34.95 -5.87 24.01
N ASN A 47 34.81 -6.50 22.86
CA ASN A 47 34.48 -7.92 22.85
C ASN A 47 35.25 -8.62 21.74
N SER A 48 36.31 -9.27 22.20
CA SER A 48 37.11 -10.27 21.54
C SER A 48 36.22 -11.30 20.83
N ARG A 49 36.39 -11.46 19.52
CA ARG A 49 36.19 -12.75 18.87
C ARG A 49 37.34 -13.02 17.92
N SER A 50 38.21 -13.88 18.41
CA SER A 50 39.33 -14.55 17.77
C SER A 50 38.96 -15.02 16.36
N ARG A 51 39.67 -14.48 15.36
CA ARG A 51 39.81 -15.13 14.06
C ARG A 51 41.08 -15.97 14.10
N SER A 52 40.91 -17.24 14.48
CA SER A 52 41.88 -18.29 14.23
C SER A 52 41.85 -18.61 12.73
N ASN A 53 43.03 -18.51 12.12
CA ASN A 53 43.33 -19.04 10.80
C ASN A 53 43.87 -20.47 10.96
N ASN A 54 43.68 -21.25 9.89
CA ASN A 54 44.43 -22.44 9.47
C ASN A 54 44.07 -23.83 10.03
N ARG A 55 43.51 -24.63 9.10
CA ARG A 55 44.19 -25.76 8.44
C ARG A 55 44.54 -26.96 9.33
N GLY A 56 43.65 -27.95 9.29
CA GLY A 56 43.93 -29.32 9.69
C GLY A 56 43.21 -30.28 8.75
N THR A 57 43.97 -30.88 7.85
CA THR A 57 43.63 -32.11 7.12
C THR A 57 43.53 -33.25 8.12
N SER A 58 42.41 -33.94 8.18
CA SER A 58 42.37 -35.32 8.68
C SER A 58 41.32 -36.08 7.90
N GLU A 59 41.82 -36.99 7.07
CA GLU A 59 41.12 -38.19 6.68
C GLU A 59 40.80 -38.97 7.95
N GLU A 60 39.55 -39.32 8.19
CA GLU A 60 39.24 -40.60 8.81
C GLU A 60 37.82 -41.02 8.49
N ASP A 61 37.77 -42.11 7.73
CA ASP A 61 36.69 -43.08 7.66
C ASP A 61 35.97 -43.21 9.00
N SER A 62 34.65 -43.08 8.99
CA SER A 62 33.77 -44.02 9.68
C SER A 62 32.30 -43.79 9.39
N ASN A 63 31.76 -44.83 8.76
CA ASN A 63 30.50 -45.47 9.07
C ASN A 63 29.19 -44.88 8.52
N LYS A 64 28.77 -45.54 7.44
CA LYS A 64 27.42 -45.59 6.90
C LYS A 64 26.41 -45.97 7.98
N GLN A 65 25.47 -45.08 8.27
CA GLN A 65 24.13 -45.50 8.65
C GLN A 65 23.11 -44.70 7.85
N LYS A 66 22.67 -45.31 6.74
CA LYS A 66 21.57 -44.86 5.88
C LYS A 66 20.31 -44.72 6.73
N GLN A 67 19.97 -43.50 7.13
CA GLN A 67 18.60 -43.13 7.44
C GLN A 67 18.00 -42.44 6.22
N THR A 68 17.36 -43.23 5.35
CA THR A 68 16.47 -42.74 4.29
C THR A 68 15.19 -42.21 4.92
N GLY A 69 15.26 -41.02 5.49
CA GLY A 69 14.13 -40.18 5.90
C GLY A 69 13.74 -39.18 4.79
N PRO A 70 12.55 -38.58 4.85
CA PRO A 70 11.82 -38.10 3.68
C PRO A 70 12.45 -36.84 3.05
N GLN A 71 13.19 -37.02 1.95
CA GLN A 71 13.76 -35.94 1.12
C GLN A 71 12.73 -35.05 0.40
N VAL A 72 11.43 -35.28 0.59
CA VAL A 72 10.37 -34.62 -0.19
C VAL A 72 10.17 -33.16 0.25
N SER A 73 10.39 -32.82 1.53
CA SER A 73 10.14 -31.47 2.07
C SER A 73 11.15 -30.41 1.61
N HIS A 74 12.40 -30.78 1.35
CA HIS A 74 13.43 -29.83 0.91
C HIS A 74 13.27 -29.43 -0.57
N ARG A 75 12.74 -30.34 -1.40
CA ARG A 75 12.54 -30.06 -2.84
C ARG A 75 11.45 -29.01 -3.07
N THR A 76 10.33 -29.10 -2.34
CA THR A 76 9.21 -28.16 -2.51
C THR A 76 9.55 -26.74 -2.04
N SER A 77 10.33 -26.59 -0.97
CA SER A 77 10.84 -25.29 -0.52
C SER A 77 11.75 -24.64 -1.55
N SER A 78 12.68 -25.41 -2.12
CA SER A 78 13.63 -24.92 -3.12
C SER A 78 12.92 -24.44 -4.40
N GLU A 79 11.90 -25.17 -4.85
CA GLU A 79 11.10 -24.78 -6.01
C GLU A 79 10.32 -23.48 -5.77
N ARG A 80 9.70 -23.34 -4.58
CA ARG A 80 9.02 -22.09 -4.23
C ARG A 80 10.00 -20.92 -4.21
N GLU A 81 11.16 -21.06 -3.59
CA GLU A 81 12.17 -20.01 -3.53
C GLU A 81 12.66 -19.58 -4.93
N ALA A 82 12.82 -20.52 -5.86
CA ALA A 82 13.16 -20.22 -7.24
C ALA A 82 12.06 -19.38 -7.92
N ARG A 83 10.79 -19.74 -7.73
CA ARG A 83 9.64 -18.97 -8.24
C ARG A 83 9.56 -17.58 -7.64
N VAL A 84 9.77 -17.44 -6.32
CA VAL A 84 9.80 -16.13 -5.66
C VAL A 84 10.92 -15.25 -6.20
N ARG A 85 12.12 -15.80 -6.43
CA ARG A 85 13.22 -15.07 -7.06
C ARG A 85 12.88 -14.59 -8.46
N ASP A 86 12.24 -15.42 -9.27
CA ASP A 86 11.79 -15.03 -10.62
C ASP A 86 10.74 -13.91 -10.58
N LEU A 87 9.70 -14.06 -9.75
CA LEU A 87 8.67 -13.04 -9.55
C LEU A 87 9.28 -11.72 -9.10
N LYS A 88 10.23 -11.75 -8.17
CA LYS A 88 10.96 -10.57 -7.72
C LYS A 88 11.77 -9.94 -8.83
N SER A 89 12.51 -10.74 -9.60
CA SER A 89 13.30 -10.26 -10.75
C SER A 89 12.40 -9.52 -11.75
N ARG A 90 11.25 -10.12 -12.08
CA ARG A 90 10.24 -9.51 -12.96
C ARG A 90 9.68 -8.21 -12.38
N ALA A 91 9.32 -8.18 -11.11
CA ALA A 91 8.80 -6.98 -10.45
C ALA A 91 9.83 -5.85 -10.31
N LEU A 92 11.13 -6.18 -10.23
CA LEU A 92 12.23 -5.22 -10.25
C LEU A 92 12.54 -4.69 -11.66
N SER A 93 12.24 -5.47 -12.70
CA SER A 93 12.42 -5.04 -14.09
C SER A 93 11.39 -4.00 -14.57
N ILE A 94 10.31 -3.81 -13.82
CA ILE A 94 9.31 -2.77 -14.09
C ILE A 94 9.99 -1.41 -13.96
N PRO A 95 9.92 -0.54 -14.99
CA PRO A 95 10.55 0.77 -14.95
C PRO A 95 10.10 1.56 -13.73
N SER A 96 11.06 1.98 -12.90
CA SER A 96 10.76 2.81 -11.75
C SER A 96 10.14 4.11 -12.23
N THR A 97 8.90 4.38 -11.83
CA THR A 97 8.21 5.65 -12.16
C THR A 97 8.77 6.85 -11.38
N GLY A 98 9.99 6.74 -10.84
CA GLY A 98 10.65 7.73 -10.00
C GLY A 98 9.82 8.10 -8.77
N LYS A 99 9.76 9.41 -8.48
CA LYS A 99 9.00 9.99 -7.35
C LYS A 99 7.49 10.12 -7.62
N THR A 100 7.01 9.60 -8.75
CA THR A 100 5.58 9.69 -9.09
C THR A 100 4.77 8.92 -8.06
N PRO A 101 3.72 9.51 -7.47
CA PRO A 101 2.86 8.78 -6.54
C PRO A 101 2.18 7.58 -7.20
N ALA A 102 1.74 6.60 -6.42
CA ALA A 102 0.89 5.53 -6.92
C ALA A 102 -0.43 6.11 -7.44
N THR A 103 -0.95 5.61 -8.56
CA THR A 103 -2.27 6.03 -9.08
C THR A 103 -3.38 5.67 -8.10
N MET A 104 -4.57 6.27 -8.24
CA MET A 104 -5.71 5.94 -7.36
C MET A 104 -6.03 4.44 -7.41
N ARG A 105 -6.09 3.85 -8.62
CA ARG A 105 -6.30 2.41 -8.82
C ARG A 105 -5.26 1.56 -8.08
N GLN A 106 -3.97 1.86 -8.30
CA GLN A 106 -2.87 1.14 -7.65
C GLN A 106 -2.99 1.17 -6.13
N ARG A 107 -3.33 2.34 -5.55
CA ARG A 107 -3.56 2.47 -4.11
C ARG A 107 -4.75 1.66 -3.63
N MET A 108 -5.87 1.64 -4.37
CA MET A 108 -7.04 0.85 -4.00
C MET A 108 -6.73 -0.66 -3.93
N VAL A 109 -5.95 -1.19 -4.88
CA VAL A 109 -5.53 -2.60 -4.85
C VAL A 109 -4.65 -2.88 -3.62
N MET A 110 -3.63 -2.05 -3.37
CA MET A 110 -2.76 -2.23 -2.21
C MET A 110 -3.53 -2.08 -0.88
N GLN A 111 -4.50 -1.17 -0.83
CA GLN A 111 -5.37 -0.96 0.32
C GLN A 111 -6.27 -2.17 0.58
N MET A 112 -6.89 -2.75 -0.45
CA MET A 112 -7.67 -3.99 -0.33
C MET A 112 -6.83 -5.12 0.28
N VAL A 113 -5.60 -5.32 -0.22
CA VAL A 113 -4.72 -6.32 0.37
C VAL A 113 -4.41 -5.99 1.83
N TYR A 114 -4.12 -4.73 2.15
CA TYR A 114 -3.78 -4.32 3.51
C TYR A 114 -4.92 -4.50 4.52
N ASP A 115 -6.14 -4.11 4.14
CA ASP A 115 -7.32 -4.09 5.01
C ASP A 115 -8.00 -5.45 5.12
N GLU A 116 -8.01 -6.23 4.04
CA GLU A 116 -8.78 -7.47 3.97
C GLU A 116 -7.91 -8.71 4.09
N ILE A 117 -6.69 -8.68 3.53
CA ILE A 117 -5.86 -9.88 3.43
C ILE A 117 -4.74 -9.85 4.46
N THR A 118 -3.79 -8.92 4.35
CA THR A 118 -2.62 -8.87 5.23
C THR A 118 -1.92 -7.52 5.26
N PRO A 119 -1.55 -7.02 6.47
CA PRO A 119 -0.64 -5.89 6.59
C PRO A 119 0.85 -6.27 6.39
N TYR A 120 1.17 -7.57 6.30
CA TYR A 120 2.53 -8.11 6.19
C TYR A 120 2.66 -9.09 5.01
N PRO A 121 2.42 -8.66 3.77
CA PRO A 121 2.62 -9.54 2.61
C PRO A 121 4.10 -9.97 2.55
N ASP A 122 4.32 -11.24 2.19
CA ASP A 122 5.66 -11.78 2.02
C ASP A 122 6.28 -11.35 0.68
N GLU A 123 7.49 -11.80 0.39
CA GLU A 123 8.20 -11.40 -0.82
C GLU A 123 7.48 -11.85 -2.10
N ALA A 124 6.89 -13.05 -2.10
CA ALA A 124 6.15 -13.58 -3.23
C ALA A 124 4.96 -12.67 -3.58
N TRP A 125 4.16 -12.33 -2.56
CA TRP A 125 2.95 -11.54 -2.71
C TRP A 125 3.24 -10.08 -3.07
N VAL A 126 4.30 -9.49 -2.51
CA VAL A 126 4.75 -8.13 -2.90
C VAL A 126 5.18 -8.11 -4.37
N SER A 127 5.88 -9.13 -4.83
CA SER A 127 6.29 -9.26 -6.23
C SER A 127 5.11 -9.42 -7.18
N GLN A 128 4.14 -10.29 -6.85
CA GLN A 128 2.90 -10.46 -7.60
C GLN A 128 2.11 -9.15 -7.68
N LEU A 129 1.94 -8.45 -6.55
CA LEU A 129 1.29 -7.14 -6.52
C LEU A 129 1.95 -6.14 -7.47
N GLY A 130 3.28 -6.07 -7.44
CA GLY A 130 4.05 -5.21 -8.33
C GLY A 130 3.77 -5.49 -9.80
N ILE A 131 3.74 -6.76 -10.19
CA ILE A 131 3.42 -7.20 -11.55
C ILE A 131 1.98 -6.82 -11.93
N ILE A 132 0.99 -7.17 -11.09
CA ILE A 132 -0.44 -6.95 -11.39
C ILE A 132 -0.77 -5.47 -11.57
N ILE A 133 -0.22 -4.60 -10.71
CA ILE A 133 -0.54 -3.17 -10.73
C ILE A 133 0.46 -2.34 -11.55
N ASN A 134 1.40 -3.01 -12.22
CA ASN A 134 2.52 -2.44 -12.97
C ASN A 134 3.30 -1.39 -12.16
N ARG A 135 3.88 -1.84 -11.05
CA ARG A 135 4.61 -1.00 -10.10
C ARG A 135 5.84 -1.73 -9.58
N GLU A 136 6.94 -1.02 -9.43
CA GLU A 136 8.20 -1.59 -8.98
C GLU A 136 8.09 -2.20 -7.56
N TYR A 137 8.72 -3.36 -7.37
CA TYR A 137 8.77 -4.11 -6.10
C TYR A 137 9.04 -3.21 -4.87
N HIS A 138 10.07 -2.37 -4.92
CA HIS A 138 10.47 -1.53 -3.79
C HIS A 138 9.40 -0.50 -3.42
N GLN A 139 8.66 0.01 -4.41
CA GLN A 139 7.61 1.00 -4.18
C GLN A 139 6.41 0.37 -3.48
N VAL A 140 6.03 -0.85 -3.88
CA VAL A 140 4.98 -1.62 -3.21
C VAL A 140 5.41 -1.96 -1.78
N LYS A 141 6.62 -2.50 -1.59
CA LYS A 141 7.16 -2.82 -0.25
C LYS A 141 7.17 -1.60 0.68
N ASN A 142 7.63 -0.46 0.17
CA ASN A 142 7.67 0.80 0.94
C ASN A 142 6.27 1.32 1.27
N TRP A 143 5.30 1.15 0.37
CA TRP A 143 3.91 1.52 0.63
C TRP A 143 3.35 0.78 1.86
N PHE A 144 3.49 -0.56 1.91
CA PHE A 144 3.04 -1.35 3.07
C PHE A 144 3.77 -0.96 4.36
N SER A 145 5.08 -0.68 4.28
CA SER A 145 5.85 -0.19 5.43
C SER A 145 5.33 1.15 5.95
N ASN A 146 5.10 2.10 5.06
CA ASN A 146 4.58 3.42 5.41
C ASN A 146 3.15 3.34 5.98
N GLN A 147 2.32 2.46 5.43
CA GLN A 147 0.96 2.26 5.93
C GLN A 147 0.95 1.74 7.37
N ARG A 148 1.78 0.72 7.69
CA ARG A 148 1.92 0.26 9.08
C ARG A 148 2.46 1.34 10.03
N GLN A 149 3.39 2.17 9.57
CA GLN A 149 3.88 3.29 10.36
C GLN A 149 2.81 4.36 10.61
N LYS A 150 1.96 4.62 9.61
CA LYS A 150 0.81 5.51 9.76
C LYS A 150 -0.16 4.96 10.79
N ASP A 151 -0.57 3.71 10.66
CA ASP A 151 -1.49 3.07 11.60
C ASP A 151 -0.92 3.02 13.03
N ALA A 152 0.38 2.77 13.18
CA ALA A 152 1.04 2.81 14.48
C ALA A 152 1.10 4.22 15.10
N ARG A 153 1.10 5.28 14.28
CA ARG A 153 0.99 6.66 14.77
C ARG A 153 -0.44 6.98 15.18
N ASP A 154 -1.41 6.57 14.37
CA ASP A 154 -2.84 6.80 14.62
C ASP A 154 -3.29 6.02 15.87
N SER A 155 -2.81 4.79 16.05
CA SER A 155 -3.07 3.94 17.23
C SER A 155 -2.40 4.42 18.51
N ARG A 156 -1.44 5.35 18.46
CA ARG A 156 -0.88 5.98 19.68
C ARG A 156 -1.75 7.13 20.17
N GLN A 157 -2.56 7.71 19.28
CA GLN A 157 -3.49 8.78 19.63
C GLN A 157 -4.82 8.23 20.14
N GLN A 158 -5.14 6.99 19.78
CA GLN A 158 -6.29 6.24 20.29
C GLN A 158 -5.78 5.25 21.35
N SER A 159 -6.57 4.93 22.38
CA SER A 159 -6.13 4.07 23.50
C SER A 159 -5.61 2.70 23.01
N PRO A 160 -4.67 2.06 23.74
CA PRO A 160 -3.94 0.90 23.25
C PRO A 160 -4.87 -0.31 23.07
N SER A 161 -5.12 -0.68 21.81
CA SER A 161 -5.80 -1.91 21.44
C SER A 161 -4.79 -3.05 21.22
N LEU A 162 -5.16 -4.22 21.70
CA LEU A 162 -4.30 -5.37 21.96
C LEU A 162 -3.84 -6.12 20.70
N ALA A 163 -2.59 -6.58 20.81
CA ALA A 163 -2.02 -7.81 20.23
C ALA A 163 -1.78 -7.87 18.72
N ALA A 164 -0.52 -7.59 18.35
CA ALA A 164 0.12 -8.09 17.15
C ALA A 164 0.22 -9.63 17.21
N THR A 165 -0.79 -10.32 16.70
CA THR A 165 -0.72 -11.77 16.50
C THR A 165 0.11 -12.05 15.25
N SER A 166 1.10 -12.91 15.43
CA SER A 166 2.02 -13.40 14.42
C SER A 166 1.33 -14.38 13.46
N MET A 167 0.31 -13.91 12.72
CA MET A 167 -0.17 -14.59 11.51
C MET A 167 -0.38 -13.61 10.35
N ARG A 168 0.11 -14.06 9.20
CA ARG A 168 0.29 -13.36 7.92
C ARG A 168 -1.01 -13.03 7.17
N VAL A 169 -2.19 -13.36 7.69
CA VAL A 169 -3.48 -13.13 7.03
C VAL A 169 -4.51 -12.71 8.09
N ARG A 170 -5.39 -11.75 7.78
CA ARG A 170 -6.42 -11.22 8.67
C ARG A 170 -7.55 -12.22 8.89
N VAL A 171 -8.20 -12.11 10.05
CA VAL A 171 -9.31 -13.00 10.43
C VAL A 171 -10.47 -12.95 9.43
N SER A 172 -10.81 -11.77 8.90
CA SER A 172 -11.86 -11.61 7.88
C SER A 172 -11.59 -12.44 6.62
N ALA A 173 -10.33 -12.52 6.17
CA ALA A 173 -9.94 -13.38 5.06
C ALA A 173 -9.99 -14.87 5.42
N LEU A 174 -9.80 -15.23 6.70
CA LEU A 174 -9.91 -16.61 7.18
C LEU A 174 -11.37 -17.06 7.34
N ASP A 175 -12.29 -16.15 7.63
CA ASP A 175 -13.73 -16.44 7.70
C ASP A 175 -14.29 -16.87 6.34
N SER A 176 -13.70 -16.36 5.25
CA SER A 176 -14.11 -16.69 3.88
C SER A 176 -13.38 -17.91 3.30
N CYS A 177 -12.14 -18.17 3.73
CA CYS A 177 -11.27 -19.23 3.19
C CYS A 177 -10.30 -19.73 4.26
N SER A 178 -10.07 -21.05 4.33
CA SER A 178 -9.11 -21.60 5.30
C SER A 178 -7.68 -21.10 5.04
N ALA A 179 -6.84 -21.03 6.07
CA ALA A 179 -5.45 -20.59 5.96
C ALA A 179 -4.63 -21.42 4.95
N GLU A 180 -4.94 -22.72 4.82
CA GLU A 180 -4.28 -23.63 3.86
C GLU A 180 -4.60 -23.28 2.40
N THR A 181 -5.73 -22.61 2.16
CA THR A 181 -6.17 -22.20 0.82
C THR A 181 -5.41 -20.96 0.32
N TRP A 182 -4.82 -20.17 1.23
CA TRP A 182 -4.04 -18.96 0.93
C TRP A 182 -2.65 -19.28 0.37
N THR A 183 -2.64 -19.89 -0.81
CA THR A 183 -1.44 -20.17 -1.61
C THR A 183 -1.04 -18.94 -2.44
N ASP A 184 0.20 -18.93 -2.95
CA ASP A 184 0.69 -17.87 -3.83
C ASP A 184 -0.19 -17.72 -5.10
N THR A 185 -0.72 -18.83 -5.63
CA THR A 185 -1.62 -18.81 -6.79
C THR A 185 -2.99 -18.23 -6.44
N PHE A 186 -3.58 -18.67 -5.33
CA PHE A 186 -4.88 -18.15 -4.89
C PHE A 186 -4.83 -16.65 -4.60
N PHE A 187 -3.75 -16.19 -3.95
CA PHE A 187 -3.52 -14.76 -3.73
C PHE A 187 -3.47 -13.98 -5.05
N ASP A 188 -2.73 -14.48 -6.06
CA ASP A 188 -2.62 -13.86 -7.38
C ASP A 188 -3.99 -13.70 -8.05
N GLU A 189 -4.81 -14.74 -8.04
CA GLU A 189 -6.17 -14.75 -8.62
C GLU A 189 -7.07 -13.70 -7.95
N VAL A 190 -7.11 -13.68 -6.61
CA VAL A 190 -7.92 -12.73 -5.84
C VAL A 190 -7.55 -11.29 -6.19
N VAL A 191 -6.26 -10.98 -6.21
CA VAL A 191 -5.76 -9.63 -6.51
C VAL A 191 -6.02 -9.26 -7.96
N MET A 192 -5.83 -10.20 -8.90
CA MET A 192 -6.07 -9.99 -10.33
C MET A 192 -7.54 -9.69 -10.62
N ILE A 193 -8.46 -10.48 -10.05
CA ILE A 193 -9.90 -10.27 -10.17
C ILE A 193 -10.30 -8.89 -9.63
N HIS A 194 -9.75 -8.50 -8.46
CA HIS A 194 -10.04 -7.18 -7.88
C HIS A 194 -9.52 -6.04 -8.77
N ASN A 195 -8.27 -6.13 -9.25
CA ASN A 195 -7.70 -5.13 -10.14
C ASN A 195 -8.50 -5.00 -11.46
N PHE A 196 -8.94 -6.12 -12.03
CA PHE A 196 -9.80 -6.13 -13.21
C PHE A 196 -11.14 -5.43 -12.95
N ARG A 197 -11.80 -5.72 -11.83
CA ARG A 197 -13.06 -5.04 -11.44
C ARG A 197 -12.88 -3.53 -11.32
N LEU A 198 -11.76 -3.07 -10.77
CA LEU A 198 -11.45 -1.63 -10.70
C LEU A 198 -11.26 -1.02 -12.09
N LEU A 199 -10.55 -1.69 -13.00
CA LEU A 199 -10.39 -1.21 -14.38
C LEU A 199 -11.73 -1.12 -15.11
N ALA A 200 -12.57 -2.15 -15.00
CA ALA A 200 -13.90 -2.17 -15.59
C ALA A 200 -14.78 -1.03 -15.06
N LYS A 201 -14.75 -0.79 -13.74
CA LYS A 201 -15.49 0.31 -13.12
C LYS A 201 -15.02 1.68 -13.62
N LEU A 202 -13.71 1.91 -13.68
CA LEU A 202 -13.16 3.18 -14.17
C LEU A 202 -13.54 3.44 -15.64
N SER A 203 -13.51 2.41 -16.48
CA SER A 203 -13.95 2.51 -17.88
C SER A 203 -15.45 2.84 -18.00
N GLN A 204 -16.30 2.25 -17.16
CA GLN A 204 -17.73 2.58 -17.13
C GLN A 204 -17.98 4.02 -16.66
N ASP A 205 -17.26 4.48 -15.65
CA ASP A 205 -17.39 5.84 -15.12
C ASP A 205 -16.92 6.88 -16.16
N GLU A 206 -15.86 6.57 -16.92
CA GLU A 206 -15.40 7.40 -18.04
C GLU A 206 -16.44 7.46 -19.17
N ALA A 207 -17.02 6.32 -19.56
CA ALA A 207 -18.08 6.28 -20.56
C ALA A 207 -19.33 7.08 -20.15
N ARG A 208 -19.71 7.00 -18.86
CA ARG A 208 -20.82 7.81 -18.31
C ARG A 208 -20.49 9.30 -18.33
N ALA A 209 -19.28 9.68 -17.90
CA ALA A 209 -18.86 11.08 -17.89
C ALA A 209 -18.88 11.70 -19.30
N ALA A 210 -18.43 10.95 -20.32
CA ALA A 210 -18.46 11.39 -21.71
C ALA A 210 -19.89 11.71 -22.20
N LEU A 211 -20.88 10.86 -21.87
CA LEU A 211 -22.28 11.09 -22.23
C LEU A 211 -22.86 12.35 -21.56
N HIS A 212 -22.51 12.58 -20.29
CA HIS A 212 -22.94 13.79 -19.59
C HIS A 212 -22.33 15.06 -20.18
N SER A 213 -21.07 15.02 -20.61
CA SER A 213 -20.41 16.16 -21.27
C SER A 213 -21.03 16.50 -22.63
N SER A 214 -21.45 15.50 -23.41
CA SER A 214 -22.10 15.74 -24.72
C SER A 214 -23.46 16.45 -24.60
N ASN A 215 -24.23 16.19 -23.54
CA ASN A 215 -25.56 16.78 -23.37
C ASN A 215 -25.54 18.25 -22.93
N ILE A 216 -24.47 18.71 -22.26
CA ILE A 216 -24.36 20.11 -21.77
C ILE A 216 -23.93 21.05 -22.89
N SER A 217 -23.20 20.55 -23.91
CA SER A 217 -22.69 21.40 -25.00
C SER A 217 -23.77 21.80 -26.03
N THR A 218 -24.98 21.23 -25.99
CA THR A 218 -26.01 21.47 -27.02
C THR A 218 -27.00 22.58 -26.66
N THR A 219 -26.99 23.11 -25.43
CA THR A 219 -28.00 24.08 -24.98
C THR A 219 -27.60 25.56 -25.11
N ASP A 220 -26.42 25.89 -25.68
CA ASP A 220 -25.92 27.27 -25.74
C ASP A 220 -25.78 27.80 -27.18
N THR A 221 -26.81 27.58 -28.02
CA THR A 221 -26.84 28.15 -29.39
C THR A 221 -28.24 28.59 -29.78
N THR A 222 -28.97 29.33 -28.94
CA THR A 222 -30.14 30.08 -29.44
C THR A 222 -30.52 31.24 -28.52
N HIS A 223 -29.97 32.43 -28.76
CA HIS A 223 -30.78 33.60 -29.11
C HIS A 223 -29.88 34.81 -29.39
N ALA A 224 -29.61 35.07 -30.68
CA ALA A 224 -29.24 36.41 -31.10
C ALA A 224 -30.54 37.24 -31.14
N PRO A 225 -30.66 38.35 -30.38
CA PRO A 225 -31.77 39.26 -30.56
C PRO A 225 -31.53 40.08 -31.84
N SER A 226 -32.31 39.79 -32.88
CA SER A 226 -32.46 40.64 -34.05
C SER A 226 -32.93 42.03 -33.62
N ARG A 227 -32.01 43.00 -33.60
CA ARG A 227 -32.35 44.42 -33.54
C ARG A 227 -32.83 44.83 -34.93
N LEU A 228 -34.14 45.01 -35.07
CA LEU A 228 -34.74 45.71 -36.20
C LEU A 228 -34.56 47.22 -36.02
N THR A 229 -34.27 47.84 -37.16
CA THR A 229 -34.03 49.26 -37.45
C THR A 229 -35.27 50.12 -37.30
#